data_AF-A0A6G0XZS8-F1
#
_entry.id   AF-A0A6G0XZS8-F1
#
_cell.length_a   1.000
_cell.length_b   1.000
_cell.length_c   1.000
_cell.angle_alpha   90.00
_cell.angle_beta   90.00
_cell.angle_gamma   90.00
#
_symmetry.space_group_name_H-M   'P 1'
#
loop_
_entity.id
_entity.type
_entity.pdbx_description
1 polymer ?
#
loop_
_entity_poly.entity_id
_entity_poly.type
_entity_poly.pdbx_seq_one_letter_code
_entity_poly.pdbx_strand_id
1 'polypeptide(L)'
;MDMIKVILNENLCQINKQQNRNNRPYLNWQFITAHPYLCIGMVMTYLLTAILIYHTSYFGLYWTIGFTLFFLLLAAALLFDIKPTYRFKDIGILDLRVCYNGEWFVTEKVSDAAINKILAEPTINNAITTELKRLIKQKAK
;
A
#
# COMPACT_ATOMS: atom_id res chain seq x y z
N MET A 1 5.81 10.07 -28.14
CA MET A 1 5.02 9.57 -26.99
C MET A 1 5.78 8.54 -26.16
N ASP A 2 6.70 7.75 -26.74
CA ASP A 2 7.42 6.71 -25.98
C ASP A 2 8.49 7.23 -25.01
N MET A 3 9.13 8.36 -25.31
CA MET A 3 10.19 8.90 -24.43
C MET A 3 9.67 9.28 -23.03
N ILE A 4 8.46 9.85 -22.94
CA ILE A 4 7.81 10.14 -21.65
C ILE A 4 7.58 8.84 -20.86
N LYS A 5 7.10 7.78 -21.52
CA LYS A 5 6.89 6.48 -20.88
C LYS A 5 8.20 5.90 -20.35
N VAL A 6 9.29 6.02 -21.11
CA VAL A 6 10.63 5.57 -20.69
C VAL A 6 11.06 6.33 -19.43
N ILE A 7 10.98 7.66 -19.42
CA ILE A 7 11.37 8.50 -18.27
C ILE A 7 10.53 8.17 -17.03
N LEU A 8 9.21 8.03 -17.18
CA LEU A 8 8.35 7.65 -16.06
C LEU A 8 8.63 6.22 -15.55
N ASN A 9 8.89 5.27 -16.44
CA ASN A 9 9.20 3.90 -16.04
C ASN A 9 10.55 3.81 -15.31
N GLU A 10 11.56 4.57 -15.75
CA GLU A 10 12.82 4.73 -15.01
C GLU A 10 12.57 5.30 -13.61
N ASN A 11 11.71 6.33 -13.50
CA ASN A 11 11.37 6.92 -12.22
C ASN A 11 10.70 5.93 -11.26
N LEU A 12 9.72 5.18 -11.76
CA LEU A 12 9.05 4.13 -10.99
C LEU A 12 10.03 3.03 -10.55
N CYS A 13 10.98 2.65 -11.41
CA CYS A 13 12.02 1.68 -11.07
C CYS A 13 12.90 2.18 -9.90
N GLN A 14 13.29 3.46 -9.93
CA GLN A 14 14.03 4.08 -8.83
C GLN A 14 13.21 4.10 -7.54
N ILE A 15 11.93 4.49 -7.60
CA ILE A 15 11.03 4.52 -6.43
C ILE A 15 10.84 3.11 -5.86
N ASN A 16 10.59 2.10 -6.70
CA ASN A 16 10.46 0.70 -6.27
C ASN A 16 11.72 0.22 -5.54
N LYS A 17 12.90 0.58 -6.03
CA LYS A 17 14.18 0.22 -5.41
C LYS A 17 14.38 0.96 -4.08
N GLN A 18 14.09 2.26 -4.02
CA GLN A 18 14.22 3.08 -2.81
C GLN A 18 13.25 2.63 -1.70
N GLN A 19 12.00 2.34 -2.05
CA GLN A 19 10.97 1.90 -1.11
C GLN A 19 10.98 0.38 -0.85
N ASN A 20 11.90 -0.36 -1.49
CA ASN A 20 12.00 -1.83 -1.44
C ASN A 20 10.65 -2.53 -1.70
N ARG A 21 9.93 -2.08 -2.74
CA ARG A 21 8.64 -2.68 -3.14
C ARG A 21 8.94 -3.98 -3.87
N ASN A 22 8.63 -5.11 -3.25
CA ASN A 22 9.06 -6.43 -3.72
C ASN A 22 7.89 -7.39 -4.00
N ASN A 23 6.63 -6.94 -3.91
CA ASN A 23 5.41 -7.78 -4.02
C ASN A 23 5.37 -8.96 -3.03
N ARG A 24 6.26 -9.02 -2.04
CA ARG A 24 6.29 -10.13 -1.08
C ARG A 24 5.51 -9.74 0.17
N PRO A 25 4.74 -10.67 0.73
CA PRO A 25 4.16 -10.46 2.05
C PRO A 25 5.28 -10.33 3.08
N TYR A 26 5.18 -9.34 3.94
CA TYR A 26 6.09 -9.13 5.07
C TYR A 26 5.28 -8.91 6.34
N LEU A 27 5.85 -9.24 7.49
CA LEU A 27 5.22 -8.94 8.77
C LEU A 27 5.39 -7.45 9.08
N ASN A 28 4.26 -6.78 9.26
CA ASN A 28 4.18 -5.38 9.64
C ASN A 28 3.53 -5.22 11.00
N TRP A 29 4.29 -4.72 11.98
CA TRP A 29 3.80 -4.40 13.32
C TRP A 29 3.01 -3.07 13.37
N GLN A 30 2.96 -2.35 12.25
CA GLN A 30 2.28 -1.07 12.16
C GLN A 30 0.77 -1.17 12.43
N PHE A 31 0.15 -2.33 12.18
CA PHE A 31 -1.25 -2.54 12.54
C PHE A 31 -1.49 -2.38 14.05
N ILE A 32 -0.61 -2.93 14.87
CA ILE A 32 -0.71 -2.88 16.34
C ILE A 32 -0.47 -1.45 16.85
N THR A 33 0.50 -0.74 16.27
CA THR A 33 0.84 0.62 16.71
C THR A 33 -0.17 1.66 16.21
N ALA A 34 -0.72 1.49 15.01
CA ALA A 34 -1.72 2.39 14.45
C ALA A 34 -3.12 2.20 15.05
N HIS A 35 -3.47 0.96 15.44
CA HIS A 35 -4.80 0.62 15.94
C HIS A 35 -4.75 -0.12 17.30
N PRO A 36 -4.19 0.50 18.35
CA PRO A 36 -4.01 -0.16 19.65
C PRO A 36 -5.34 -0.52 20.32
N TYR A 37 -6.34 0.36 20.25
CA TYR A 37 -7.67 0.12 20.84
C TYR A 37 -8.41 -1.04 20.18
N LEU A 38 -8.25 -1.21 18.86
CA LEU A 38 -8.83 -2.33 18.13
C LEU A 38 -8.20 -3.65 18.58
N CYS A 39 -6.87 -3.67 18.74
CA CYS A 39 -6.15 -4.85 19.22
C CYS A 39 -6.57 -5.24 20.64
N ILE A 40 -6.69 -4.27 21.55
CA ILE A 40 -7.18 -4.50 22.92
C ILE A 40 -8.61 -5.05 22.88
N GLY A 41 -9.49 -4.44 22.08
CA GLY A 41 -10.86 -4.91 21.91
C GLY A 41 -10.93 -6.36 21.44
N MET A 42 -10.16 -6.71 20.41
CA MET A 42 -10.08 -8.08 19.90
C MET A 42 -9.68 -9.08 20.97
N VAL A 43 -8.62 -8.79 21.74
CA VAL A 43 -8.14 -9.68 22.81
C VAL A 43 -9.17 -9.80 23.93
N MET A 44 -9.77 -8.69 24.36
CA MET A 44 -10.78 -8.69 25.42
C MET A 44 -12.02 -9.50 25.03
N THR A 45 -12.53 -9.31 23.81
CA THR A 45 -13.68 -10.07 23.30
C THR A 45 -13.35 -11.54 23.14
N TYR A 46 -12.13 -11.85 22.68
CA TYR A 46 -11.66 -13.23 22.58
C TYR A 46 -11.57 -13.91 23.95
N LEU A 47 -11.00 -13.26 24.96
CA LEU A 47 -10.91 -13.80 26.32
C LEU A 47 -12.28 -14.11 26.91
N LEU A 48 -13.24 -13.19 26.75
CA LEU A 48 -14.62 -13.41 27.21
C LEU A 48 -15.25 -14.63 26.52
N THR A 49 -15.02 -14.76 25.22
CA THR A 49 -15.50 -15.91 24.43
C THR A 49 -14.84 -17.21 24.87
N ALA A 50 -13.54 -17.22 25.12
CA ALA A 50 -12.79 -18.39 25.55
C ALA A 50 -13.26 -18.91 26.92
N ILE A 51 -13.54 -17.99 27.86
CA ILE A 51 -14.11 -18.33 29.17
C ILE A 51 -15.49 -18.97 29.01
N LEU A 52 -16.35 -18.40 28.16
CA LEU A 52 -17.68 -18.94 27.89
C LEU A 52 -17.59 -20.35 27.30
N ILE A 53 -16.76 -20.54 26.28
CA ILE A 53 -16.53 -21.85 25.66
C ILE A 53 -16.11 -22.85 26.73
N TYR A 54 -15.04 -22.55 27.49
CA TYR A 54 -14.49 -23.45 28.50
C TYR A 54 -15.51 -23.88 29.57
N HIS A 55 -16.43 -23.01 29.94
CA HIS A 55 -17.46 -23.32 30.95
C HIS A 55 -18.69 -24.03 30.38
N THR A 56 -18.85 -24.12 29.06
CA THR A 56 -20.00 -24.80 28.47
C THR A 56 -19.81 -26.32 28.44
N SER A 57 -20.87 -27.07 28.73
CA SER A 57 -20.84 -28.53 28.79
C SER A 57 -20.56 -29.20 27.43
N TYR A 58 -20.84 -28.50 26.33
CA TYR A 58 -20.64 -29.00 24.96
C TYR A 58 -19.23 -28.72 24.43
N PHE A 59 -18.64 -27.57 24.77
CA PHE A 59 -17.31 -27.18 24.29
C PHE A 59 -16.30 -27.28 25.43
N GLY A 60 -15.64 -28.42 25.56
CA GLY A 60 -14.55 -28.60 26.54
C GLY A 60 -13.22 -27.96 26.10
N LEU A 61 -12.17 -28.26 26.86
CA LEU A 61 -10.81 -27.73 26.68
C LEU A 61 -10.28 -27.84 25.23
N TYR A 62 -10.52 -28.96 24.55
CA TYR A 62 -10.04 -29.16 23.17
C TYR A 62 -10.60 -28.12 22.19
N TRP A 63 -11.87 -27.75 22.35
CA TRP A 63 -12.49 -26.71 21.54
C TRP A 63 -11.93 -25.34 21.84
N THR A 64 -11.72 -25.02 23.14
CA THR A 64 -11.07 -23.77 23.54
C THR A 64 -9.69 -23.63 22.89
N ILE A 65 -8.89 -24.70 22.85
CA ILE A 65 -7.58 -24.70 22.18
C ILE A 65 -7.75 -24.45 20.67
N GLY A 66 -8.69 -25.15 20.02
CA GLY A 66 -8.96 -24.97 18.59
C GLY A 66 -9.35 -23.54 18.22
N PHE A 67 -10.28 -22.93 18.96
CA PHE A 67 -10.67 -21.54 18.77
C PHE A 67 -9.54 -20.55 19.09
N THR A 68 -8.70 -20.86 20.09
CA THR A 68 -7.49 -20.07 20.38
C THR A 68 -6.55 -20.04 19.19
N LEU A 69 -6.26 -21.21 18.63
CA LEU A 69 -5.35 -21.33 17.49
C LEU A 69 -5.91 -20.60 16.27
N PHE A 70 -7.21 -20.73 16.02
CA PHE A 70 -7.89 -20.04 14.93
C PHE A 70 -7.84 -18.51 15.11
N PHE A 71 -8.12 -18.01 16.31
CA PHE A 71 -7.98 -16.59 16.63
C PHE A 71 -6.56 -16.08 16.38
N LEU A 72 -5.53 -16.81 16.84
CA LEU A 72 -4.14 -16.45 16.62
C LEU A 72 -3.78 -16.45 15.13
N LEU A 73 -4.29 -17.39 14.35
CA LEU A 73 -4.09 -17.45 12.89
C LEU A 73 -4.68 -16.21 12.22
N LEU A 74 -5.95 -15.88 12.52
CA LEU A 74 -6.59 -14.69 11.97
C LEU A 74 -5.90 -13.40 12.41
N ALA A 75 -5.50 -13.31 13.69
CA ALA A 75 -4.74 -12.17 14.19
C ALA A 75 -3.37 -12.04 13.51
N ALA A 76 -2.67 -13.16 13.27
CA ALA A 76 -1.43 -13.17 12.52
C ALA A 76 -1.62 -12.74 11.06
N ALA A 77 -2.74 -13.10 10.43
CA ALA A 77 -3.07 -12.67 9.08
C ALA A 77 -3.18 -11.13 8.97
N LEU A 78 -3.66 -10.45 10.01
CA LEU A 78 -3.71 -8.97 10.05
C LEU A 78 -2.34 -8.30 10.16
N LEU A 79 -1.30 -9.05 10.54
CA LEU A 79 0.08 -8.56 10.57
C LEU A 79 0.76 -8.71 9.21
N PHE A 80 0.15 -9.40 8.25
CA PHE A 80 0.71 -9.51 6.91
C PHE A 80 0.31 -8.30 6.06
N ASP A 81 1.33 -7.69 5.48
CA ASP A 81 1.21 -6.56 4.58
C ASP A 81 2.02 -6.85 3.30
N ILE A 82 1.63 -6.25 2.17
CA ILE A 82 2.28 -6.42 0.87
C ILE A 82 2.54 -5.04 0.29
N LYS A 83 3.79 -4.77 -0.08
CA LYS A 83 4.17 -3.56 -0.85
C LYS A 83 4.21 -3.88 -2.35
N PRO A 84 3.12 -3.60 -3.12
CA PRO A 84 3.09 -3.93 -4.54
C PRO A 84 4.06 -3.07 -5.35
N THR A 85 4.77 -3.63 -6.31
CA THR A 85 5.68 -2.89 -7.20
C THR A 85 4.90 -1.96 -8.13
N TYR A 86 5.34 -0.71 -8.27
CA TYR A 86 4.79 0.21 -9.25
C TYR A 86 5.21 -0.11 -10.69
N ARG A 87 4.28 0.00 -11.65
CA ARG A 87 4.48 -0.25 -13.08
C ARG A 87 3.67 0.78 -13.86
N PHE A 88 4.22 1.19 -14.99
CA PHE A 88 3.61 2.23 -15.81
C PHE A 88 2.20 1.88 -16.34
N LYS A 89 1.96 0.59 -16.63
CA LYS A 89 0.66 0.11 -17.15
C LYS A 89 -0.51 0.28 -16.17
N ASP A 90 -0.21 0.50 -14.90
CA ASP A 90 -1.17 0.58 -13.80
C ASP A 90 -1.44 2.06 -13.42
N ILE A 91 -0.84 3.03 -14.13
CA ILE A 91 -1.16 4.46 -14.02
C ILE A 91 -2.47 4.73 -14.77
N GLY A 92 -3.45 5.32 -14.09
CA GLY A 92 -4.73 5.70 -14.71
C GLY A 92 -4.53 6.66 -15.89
N ILE A 93 -5.29 6.47 -16.97
CA ILE A 93 -5.19 7.31 -18.18
C ILE A 93 -5.75 8.73 -17.92
N LEU A 94 -6.63 8.89 -16.93
CA LEU A 94 -7.31 10.16 -16.60
C LEU A 94 -6.74 10.90 -15.39
N ASP A 95 -5.90 10.24 -14.60
CA ASP A 95 -5.30 10.80 -13.40
C ASP A 95 -3.90 10.19 -13.30
N LEU A 96 -2.87 11.01 -13.09
CA LEU A 96 -1.51 10.57 -12.76
C LEU A 96 -1.46 9.96 -11.34
N ARG A 97 -2.45 9.13 -11.00
CA ARG A 97 -2.59 8.35 -9.78
C ARG A 97 -2.40 6.88 -10.17
N VAL A 98 -1.53 6.21 -9.42
CA VAL A 98 -1.19 4.82 -9.69
C VAL A 98 -2.26 3.96 -9.03
N CYS A 99 -3.05 3.24 -9.83
CA CYS A 99 -4.01 2.27 -9.31
C CYS A 99 -3.30 0.93 -9.16
N TYR A 100 -3.04 0.50 -7.92
CA TYR A 100 -2.72 -0.90 -7.66
C TYR A 100 -3.84 -1.61 -6.92
N ASN A 101 -4.12 -2.82 -7.36
CA ASN A 101 -4.99 -3.79 -6.70
C ASN A 101 -4.58 -3.96 -5.22
N GLY A 102 -5.35 -3.36 -4.32
CA GLY A 102 -5.24 -3.58 -2.87
C GLY A 102 -4.89 -2.37 -2.01
N GLU A 103 -4.29 -1.31 -2.57
CA GLU A 103 -4.10 -0.03 -1.84
C GLU A 103 -5.01 1.04 -2.44
N TRP A 104 -5.84 1.67 -1.60
CA TRP A 104 -6.73 2.76 -1.97
C TRP A 104 -5.90 3.98 -2.42
N PHE A 105 -5.81 4.20 -3.73
CA PHE A 105 -5.32 5.42 -4.40
C PHE A 105 -4.11 6.10 -3.73
N VAL A 106 -2.92 5.50 -3.84
CA VAL A 106 -1.69 6.17 -3.39
C VAL A 106 -1.27 7.20 -4.44
N THR A 107 -1.18 8.46 -4.00
CA THR A 107 -0.64 9.54 -4.84
C THR A 107 0.86 9.64 -4.62
N GLU A 108 1.64 9.05 -5.52
CA GLU A 108 3.09 9.21 -5.52
C GLU A 108 3.52 10.47 -6.27
N LYS A 109 4.49 11.19 -5.70
CA LYS A 109 5.05 12.37 -6.36
C LYS A 109 6.05 11.91 -7.43
N VAL A 110 5.86 12.39 -8.65
CA VAL A 110 6.91 12.31 -9.69
C VAL A 110 8.13 13.11 -9.20
N SER A 111 9.32 12.52 -9.25
CA SER A 111 10.52 13.22 -8.78
C SER A 111 10.90 14.40 -9.68
N ASP A 112 11.49 15.44 -9.08
CA ASP A 112 11.94 16.64 -9.81
C ASP A 112 12.95 16.30 -10.91
N ALA A 113 13.76 15.25 -10.71
CA ALA A 113 14.68 14.75 -11.73
C ALA A 113 13.94 14.22 -12.98
N ALA A 114 12.83 13.49 -12.81
CA ALA A 114 12.02 13.04 -13.94
C ALA A 114 11.29 14.19 -14.62
N ILE A 115 10.80 15.17 -13.86
CA ILE A 115 10.19 16.39 -14.40
C ILE A 115 11.21 17.17 -15.24
N ASN A 116 12.43 17.39 -14.73
CA ASN A 116 13.48 18.10 -15.45
C ASN A 116 13.93 17.34 -16.71
N LYS A 117 14.01 16.00 -16.66
CA LYS A 117 14.27 15.18 -17.86
C LYS A 117 13.18 15.38 -18.92
N ILE A 118 11.91 15.41 -18.53
CA ILE A 118 10.78 15.65 -19.44
C ILE A 118 10.86 17.07 -20.04
N LEU A 119 11.20 18.08 -19.24
CA LEU A 119 11.29 19.47 -19.72
C LEU A 119 12.50 19.74 -20.62
N ALA A 120 13.59 18.96 -20.47
CA ALA A 120 14.81 19.10 -21.26
C ALA A 120 14.77 18.32 -22.59
N GLU A 121 13.82 17.40 -22.75
CA GLU A 121 13.73 16.53 -23.92
C GLU A 121 13.16 17.29 -25.14
N PRO A 122 13.94 17.49 -26.23
CA PRO A 122 13.53 18.30 -27.37
C PRO A 122 12.47 17.63 -28.26
N THR A 123 12.28 16.31 -28.11
CA THR A 123 11.32 15.53 -28.90
C THR A 123 9.88 15.58 -28.35
N ILE A 124 9.67 16.24 -27.20
CA ILE A 124 8.36 16.36 -26.58
C ILE A 124 7.60 17.58 -27.11
N ASN A 125 6.32 17.39 -27.43
CA ASN A 125 5.45 18.45 -27.93
C ASN A 125 5.41 19.63 -26.93
N ASN A 126 5.70 20.83 -27.43
CA ASN A 126 5.67 22.09 -26.66
C ASN A 126 4.35 22.33 -25.91
N ALA A 127 3.22 21.86 -26.42
CA ALA A 127 1.94 21.93 -25.72
C ALA A 127 1.95 21.16 -24.39
N ILE A 128 2.54 19.96 -24.36
CA ILE A 128 2.66 19.13 -23.16
C ILE A 128 3.60 19.79 -22.15
N THR A 129 4.74 20.32 -22.62
CA THR A 129 5.73 21.01 -21.78
C THR A 129 5.13 22.26 -21.13
N THR A 130 4.28 22.99 -21.86
CA THR A 130 3.61 24.21 -21.38
C THR A 130 2.56 23.87 -20.31
N GLU A 131 1.74 22.84 -20.55
CA GLU A 131 0.79 22.34 -19.55
C GLU A 131 1.49 21.80 -18.30
N LEU A 132 2.60 21.07 -18.46
CA LEU A 132 3.38 20.57 -17.32
C LEU A 132 3.88 21.72 -16.44
N LYS A 133 4.44 22.79 -17.05
CA LYS A 133 4.87 24.00 -16.34
C LYS A 133 3.70 24.69 -15.62
N ARG A 134 2.53 24.76 -16.25
CA ARG A 134 1.31 25.31 -15.64
C ARG A 134 0.89 24.52 -14.39
N LEU A 135 0.87 23.19 -14.47
CA LEU A 135 0.49 22.30 -13.37
C LEU A 135 1.49 22.37 -12.21
N ILE A 136 2.80 22.43 -12.49
CA ILE A 136 3.84 22.61 -11.45
C ILE A 136 3.63 23.93 -10.70
N LYS A 137 3.35 25.01 -11.43
CA LYS A 137 3.11 26.34 -10.83
C LYS A 137 1.84 26.37 -9.97
N GLN A 138 0.80 25.63 -10.34
CA GLN A 138 -0.43 25.50 -9.55
C GLN A 138 -0.23 24.66 -8.28
N LYS A 139 0.61 23.62 -8.33
CA LYS A 139 0.91 22.75 -7.18
C LYS A 139 1.76 23.42 -6.10
N ALA A 140 2.49 24.48 -6.44
CA ALA A 140 3.32 25.24 -5.50
C ALA A 140 2.54 26.27 -4.65
N LYS A 141 1.22 26.37 -4.85
CA LYS A 141 0.31 27.25 -4.11
C LYS A 141 -0.61 26.41 -3.23
#